data_AF-W9UR38-F1
#
_entry.id   AF-W9UR38-F1
#
_cell.length_a   1.000
_cell.length_b   1.000
_cell.length_c   1.000
_cell.angle_alpha   90.00
_cell.angle_beta   90.00
_cell.angle_gamma   90.00
#
_symmetry.space_group_name_H-M   'P 1'
#
loop_
_entity.id
_entity.type
_entity.pdbx_description
1 polymer ?
#
loop_
_entity_poly.entity_id
_entity_poly.type
_entity_poly.pdbx_seq_one_letter_code
_entity_poly.pdbx_strand_id
1 'polypeptide(L)'
;MKIRSQVGMVLNLDKCIGCHTCSVTCKNVWTSREGMEYAWFNNVETKPGIGYPKEWENQDKWKGGWLRRADGRIEPRIGGRFRVLANIFANPDLPEIDDYYEPFDFDYEHLHKAPEGKHQPVARPRSLISGNRMNKIEWGQLGRNSGYRVCQAA
;
A
#
# COMPACT_ATOMS: atom_id res chain seq x y z
N MET A 1 -7.55 -35.49 -15.79
CA MET A 1 -8.04 -34.97 -14.50
C MET A 1 -6.88 -34.91 -13.53
N LYS A 2 -6.57 -33.76 -12.93
CA LYS A 2 -5.51 -33.60 -11.93
C LYS A 2 -6.11 -32.94 -10.69
N ILE A 3 -6.45 -33.73 -9.67
CA ILE A 3 -7.05 -33.21 -8.43
C ILE A 3 -5.98 -32.46 -7.64
N ARG A 4 -6.34 -31.28 -7.15
CA ARG A 4 -5.54 -30.42 -6.25
C ARG A 4 -6.47 -29.82 -5.19
N SER A 5 -5.91 -29.40 -4.06
CA SER A 5 -6.63 -28.74 -2.97
C SER A 5 -6.03 -27.37 -2.65
N GLN A 6 -6.88 -26.41 -2.29
CA GLN A 6 -6.50 -25.06 -1.87
C GLN A 6 -7.46 -24.58 -0.77
N VAL A 7 -6.93 -23.88 0.24
CA VAL A 7 -7.76 -23.22 1.26
C VAL A 7 -8.22 -21.87 0.72
N GLY A 8 -9.54 -21.68 0.58
CA GLY A 8 -10.16 -20.41 0.17
C GLY A 8 -10.54 -19.54 1.36
N MET A 9 -10.80 -18.26 1.11
CA MET A 9 -11.27 -17.29 2.10
C MET A 9 -12.51 -16.57 1.58
N VAL A 10 -13.45 -16.26 2.47
CA VAL A 10 -14.65 -15.49 2.17
C VAL A 10 -14.73 -14.31 3.14
N LEU A 11 -14.92 -13.10 2.61
CA LEU A 11 -15.14 -11.89 3.39
C LEU A 11 -16.58 -11.42 3.18
N ASN A 12 -17.39 -11.42 4.24
CA ASN A 12 -18.75 -10.88 4.19
C ASN A 12 -18.71 -9.36 4.34
N LEU A 13 -18.94 -8.65 3.24
CA LEU A 13 -18.87 -7.19 3.19
C LEU A 13 -20.02 -6.51 3.96
N ASP A 14 -21.16 -7.17 4.16
CA ASP A 14 -22.27 -6.63 4.96
C ASP A 14 -21.94 -6.60 6.45
N LYS A 15 -21.01 -7.46 6.90
CA LYS A 15 -20.52 -7.52 8.29
C LYS A 15 -19.19 -6.79 8.47
N CYS A 16 -18.59 -6.29 7.40
CA CYS A 16 -17.35 -5.52 7.47
C CYS A 16 -17.64 -4.14 8.04
N ILE A 17 -17.04 -3.83 9.19
CA ILE A 17 -17.11 -2.50 9.80
C ILE A 17 -15.88 -1.63 9.49
N GLY A 18 -14.93 -2.18 8.73
CA GLY A 18 -13.66 -1.56 8.35
C GLY A 18 -12.92 -0.90 9.52
N CYS A 19 -12.73 -1.67 10.60
CA CYS A 19 -12.01 -1.27 11.80
C CYS A 19 -10.49 -1.39 11.70
N HIS A 20 -9.95 -1.94 10.60
CA HIS A 20 -8.51 -2.13 10.34
C HIS A 20 -7.76 -3.06 11.31
N THR A 21 -8.47 -3.81 12.17
CA THR A 21 -7.83 -4.78 13.08
C THR A 21 -7.03 -5.85 12.32
N CYS A 22 -7.54 -6.31 11.17
CA CYS A 22 -6.83 -7.25 10.31
C CYS A 22 -5.52 -6.67 9.74
N SER A 23 -5.51 -5.38 9.41
CA SER A 23 -4.32 -4.69 8.92
C SER A 23 -3.25 -4.55 10.01
N VAL A 24 -3.63 -4.11 11.21
CA VAL A 24 -2.70 -3.90 12.32
C VAL A 24 -2.09 -5.21 12.80
N THR A 25 -2.90 -6.26 12.94
CA THR A 25 -2.40 -7.59 13.34
C THR A 25 -1.41 -8.15 12.32
N CYS A 26 -1.72 -8.04 11.02
CA CYS A 26 -0.79 -8.42 9.95
C CYS A 26 0.50 -7.61 9.99
N LYS A 27 0.39 -6.28 10.16
CA LYS A 27 1.53 -5.36 10.23
C LYS A 27 2.50 -5.74 11.34
N ASN A 28 1.97 -5.88 12.55
CA ASN A 28 2.77 -6.17 13.75
C ASN A 28 3.53 -7.48 13.65
N VAL A 29 2.93 -8.51 13.04
CA VAL A 29 3.55 -9.82 12.92
C VAL A 29 4.57 -9.86 11.76
N TRP A 30 4.27 -9.23 10.63
CA TRP A 30 5.01 -9.52 9.38
C TRP A 30 5.82 -8.35 8.82
N THR A 31 5.33 -7.11 8.90
CA THR A 31 5.86 -5.97 8.12
C THR A 31 6.24 -4.75 8.97
N SER A 32 6.61 -4.93 10.24
CA SER A 32 7.12 -3.85 11.10
C SER A 32 8.63 -3.57 10.97
N ARG A 33 9.33 -4.22 10.03
CA ARG A 33 10.77 -4.02 9.78
C ARG A 33 10.99 -2.89 8.78
N GLU A 34 12.16 -2.25 8.88
CA GLU A 34 12.64 -1.27 7.90
C GLU A 34 12.69 -1.87 6.48
N GLY A 35 12.30 -1.07 5.48
CA GLY A 35 12.06 -1.46 4.10
C GLY A 35 10.65 -2.01 3.83
N MET A 36 9.86 -2.30 4.88
CA MET A 36 8.50 -2.84 4.78
C MET A 36 7.48 -2.05 5.60
N GLU A 37 7.89 -0.98 6.27
CA GLU A 37 7.07 -0.11 7.11
C GLU A 37 5.96 0.60 6.32
N TYR A 38 6.18 0.88 5.03
CA TYR A 38 5.13 1.38 4.15
C TYR A 38 4.16 0.28 3.70
N ALA A 39 4.56 -0.99 3.74
CA ALA A 39 3.84 -2.13 3.16
C ALA A 39 2.79 -2.72 4.10
N TRP A 40 1.59 -2.94 3.55
CA TRP A 40 0.44 -3.51 4.25
C TRP A 40 -0.11 -4.69 3.44
N PHE A 41 0.27 -5.91 3.80
CA PHE A 41 -0.21 -7.11 3.10
C PHE A 41 -1.73 -7.28 3.22
N ASN A 42 -2.30 -6.93 4.36
CA ASN A 42 -3.75 -6.83 4.54
C ASN A 42 -4.11 -5.36 4.73
N ASN A 43 -4.80 -4.76 3.76
CA ASN A 43 -5.27 -3.39 3.82
C ASN A 43 -6.80 -3.34 3.71
N VAL A 44 -7.39 -2.29 4.27
CA VAL A 44 -8.83 -2.04 4.14
C VAL A 44 -8.99 -0.69 3.47
N GLU A 45 -9.81 -0.64 2.43
CA GLU A 45 -10.04 0.54 1.61
C GLU A 45 -11.47 1.03 1.77
N THR A 46 -11.69 2.32 1.59
CA THR A 46 -13.04 2.88 1.51
C THR A 46 -13.43 3.07 0.05
N LYS A 47 -14.63 2.62 -0.33
CA LYS A 47 -15.26 2.80 -1.63
C LYS A 47 -16.47 3.76 -1.52
N PRO A 48 -16.66 4.66 -2.52
CA PRO A 48 -15.74 4.92 -3.63
C PRO A 48 -14.43 5.56 -3.16
N GLY A 49 -13.29 5.18 -3.76
CA GLY A 49 -11.97 5.63 -3.36
C GLY A 49 -10.86 5.07 -4.26
N ILE A 50 -9.68 5.68 -4.20
CA ILE A 50 -8.54 5.39 -5.10
C ILE A 50 -7.73 4.15 -4.70
N GLY A 51 -7.87 3.68 -3.47
CA GLY A 51 -7.18 2.48 -2.96
C GLY A 51 -5.70 2.68 -2.62
N TYR A 52 -5.02 1.56 -2.37
CA TYR A 52 -3.63 1.47 -1.95
C TYR A 52 -2.93 0.31 -2.69
N PRO A 53 -1.93 0.57 -3.57
CA PRO A 53 -1.47 1.88 -4.03
C PRO A 53 -2.56 2.64 -4.81
N LYS A 54 -2.35 3.94 -5.02
CA LYS A 54 -3.32 4.80 -5.69
C LYS A 54 -3.67 4.26 -7.08
N GLU A 55 -4.96 4.17 -7.37
CA GLU A 55 -5.54 3.67 -8.61
C GLU A 55 -5.12 2.23 -8.97
N TRP A 56 -4.85 1.36 -7.99
CA TRP A 56 -4.40 -0.02 -8.29
C TRP A 56 -5.36 -0.81 -9.19
N GLU A 57 -6.65 -0.45 -9.25
CA GLU A 57 -7.66 -1.03 -10.15
C GLU A 57 -7.45 -0.64 -11.63
N ASN A 58 -6.74 0.45 -11.91
CA ASN A 58 -6.50 0.98 -13.26
C ASN A 58 -5.43 0.17 -14.00
N GLN A 59 -5.86 -0.88 -14.73
CA GLN A 59 -4.95 -1.74 -15.48
C GLN A 59 -4.43 -1.12 -16.79
N ASP A 60 -4.97 0.02 -17.20
CA ASP A 60 -4.39 0.81 -18.30
C ASP A 60 -3.16 1.60 -17.83
N LYS A 61 -3.04 1.88 -16.53
CA LYS A 61 -1.83 2.39 -15.87
C LYS A 61 -0.89 1.25 -15.48
N TRP A 62 -1.35 0.30 -14.65
CA TRP A 62 -0.48 -0.65 -13.93
C TRP A 62 -0.14 -1.94 -14.66
N LYS A 63 -0.80 -2.22 -15.78
CA LYS A 63 -0.54 -3.40 -16.63
C LYS A 63 -0.56 -4.74 -15.87
N GLY A 64 -1.36 -4.86 -14.81
CA GLY A 64 -1.55 -6.10 -14.05
C GLY A 64 -2.45 -7.11 -14.76
N GLY A 65 -2.33 -8.38 -14.34
CA GLY A 65 -3.17 -9.47 -14.80
C GLY A 65 -2.88 -9.96 -16.22
N TRP A 66 -3.92 -10.51 -16.87
CA TRP A 66 -3.82 -11.21 -18.16
C TRP A 66 -4.71 -10.57 -19.21
N LEU A 67 -4.31 -10.68 -20.47
CA LEU A 67 -5.09 -10.38 -21.66
C LEU A 67 -5.42 -11.67 -22.39
N ARG A 68 -6.59 -11.71 -23.03
CA ARG A 68 -6.99 -12.78 -23.94
C ARG A 68 -6.86 -12.29 -25.37
N ARG A 69 -5.99 -12.94 -26.14
CA ARG A 69 -5.76 -12.66 -27.56
C ARG A 69 -6.93 -13.16 -28.42
N ALA A 70 -7.00 -12.66 -29.65
CA ALA A 70 -8.00 -13.08 -30.64
C ALA A 70 -7.93 -14.58 -30.98
N ASP A 71 -6.73 -15.17 -30.90
CA ASP A 71 -6.49 -16.61 -31.08
C ASP A 71 -6.87 -17.47 -29.85
N GLY A 72 -7.40 -16.84 -28.80
CA GLY A 72 -7.82 -17.49 -27.56
C GLY A 72 -6.69 -17.75 -26.56
N ARG A 73 -5.44 -17.46 -26.90
CA ARG A 73 -4.30 -17.59 -25.96
C ARG A 73 -4.32 -16.45 -24.92
N ILE A 74 -3.72 -16.71 -23.76
CA ILE A 74 -3.51 -15.69 -22.73
C ILE A 74 -2.09 -15.13 -22.79
N GLU A 75 -1.95 -13.85 -22.49
CA GLU A 75 -0.66 -13.19 -22.32
C GLU A 75 -0.68 -12.26 -21.10
N PRO A 76 0.44 -12.07 -20.39
CA PRO A 76 0.52 -11.07 -19.34
C PRO A 76 0.25 -9.67 -19.92
N ARG A 77 -0.53 -8.84 -19.23
CA ARG A 77 -0.83 -7.47 -19.68
C ARG A 77 0.44 -6.60 -19.73
N ILE A 78 1.40 -6.86 -18.87
CA ILE A 78 2.75 -6.26 -18.89
C ILE A 78 3.55 -6.58 -20.16
N GLY A 79 3.17 -7.64 -20.88
CA GLY A 79 3.73 -8.04 -22.17
C GLY A 79 4.22 -9.49 -22.23
N GLY A 80 4.55 -9.94 -23.44
CA GLY A 80 5.20 -11.23 -23.67
C GLY A 80 6.64 -11.27 -23.12
N ARG A 81 7.22 -12.48 -23.09
CA ARG A 81 8.53 -12.75 -22.48
C ARG A 81 9.65 -11.78 -22.88
N PHE A 82 9.74 -11.42 -24.17
CA PHE A 82 10.77 -10.49 -24.66
C PHE A 82 10.60 -9.06 -24.13
N ARG A 83 9.37 -8.55 -24.04
CA ARG A 83 9.10 -7.21 -23.48
C ARG A 83 9.45 -7.18 -21.99
N VAL A 84 9.05 -8.21 -21.24
CA VAL A 84 9.37 -8.32 -19.81
C VAL A 84 10.90 -8.34 -19.61
N LEU A 85 11.63 -9.10 -20.42
CA LEU A 85 13.09 -9.15 -20.34
C LEU A 85 13.75 -7.81 -20.72
N ALA A 86 13.25 -7.12 -21.75
CA ALA A 86 13.76 -5.82 -22.16
C ALA A 86 13.59 -4.73 -21.07
N ASN A 87 12.56 -4.85 -20.24
CA ASN A 87 12.24 -3.90 -19.17
C ASN A 87 12.77 -4.31 -17.79
N ILE A 88 13.65 -5.31 -17.70
CA ILE A 88 14.14 -5.83 -16.40
C ILE A 88 14.95 -4.80 -15.61
N PHE A 89 15.70 -3.92 -16.29
CA PHE A 89 16.57 -2.95 -15.64
C PHE A 89 15.84 -1.70 -15.17
N ALA A 90 14.68 -1.41 -15.75
CA ALA A 90 13.82 -0.30 -15.38
C ALA A 90 12.40 -0.67 -15.80
N ASN A 91 11.60 -1.15 -14.86
CA ASN A 91 10.21 -1.51 -15.14
C ASN A 91 9.36 -0.23 -15.25
N PRO A 92 8.83 0.12 -16.44
CA PRO A 92 8.07 1.35 -16.62
C PRO A 92 6.68 1.31 -15.97
N ASP A 93 6.20 0.12 -15.61
CA ASP A 93 4.86 -0.09 -15.06
C ASP A 93 4.91 -0.27 -13.52
N LEU A 94 6.08 -0.08 -12.89
CA LEU A 94 6.29 -0.26 -11.44
C LEU A 94 5.72 0.93 -10.65
N PRO A 95 4.86 0.71 -9.63
CA PRO A 95 4.44 1.77 -8.72
C PRO A 95 5.61 2.34 -7.93
N GLU A 96 5.62 3.66 -7.77
CA GLU A 96 6.62 4.37 -6.96
C GLU A 96 6.15 4.49 -5.50
N ILE A 97 7.06 4.89 -4.61
CA ILE A 97 6.74 5.03 -3.20
C ILE A 97 5.63 6.06 -2.96
N ASP A 98 5.53 7.08 -3.81
CA ASP A 98 4.51 8.13 -3.74
C ASP A 98 3.11 7.66 -4.21
N ASP A 99 3.04 6.57 -4.97
CA ASP A 99 1.77 5.88 -5.26
C ASP A 99 1.26 5.12 -4.02
N TYR A 100 2.15 4.76 -3.09
CA TYR A 100 1.79 4.27 -1.77
C TYR A 100 1.69 5.46 -0.79
N TYR A 101 2.76 5.73 -0.04
CA TYR A 101 3.02 6.92 0.76
C TYR A 101 4.48 6.88 1.24
N GLU A 102 5.08 8.05 1.46
CA GLU A 102 6.35 8.14 2.20
C GLU A 102 6.09 7.77 3.67
N PRO A 103 6.65 6.65 4.19
CA PRO A 103 6.49 6.27 5.58
C PRO A 103 7.12 7.32 6.49
N PHE A 104 6.42 7.66 7.57
CA PHE A 104 6.80 8.72 8.49
C PHE A 104 6.70 8.26 9.94
N ASP A 105 7.45 8.95 10.77
CA ASP A 105 7.42 8.85 12.22
C ASP A 105 7.47 10.26 12.83
N PHE A 106 7.44 10.39 14.15
CA PHE A 106 7.49 11.68 14.82
C PHE A 106 8.67 11.76 15.79
N ASP A 107 9.22 12.96 15.94
CA ASP A 107 10.26 13.25 16.93
C ASP A 107 9.64 13.41 18.33
N TYR A 108 9.19 12.30 18.91
CA TYR A 108 8.57 12.29 20.25
C TYR A 108 9.56 12.69 21.35
N GLU A 109 10.84 12.42 21.16
CA GLU A 109 11.87 12.70 22.16
C GLU A 109 12.04 14.22 22.40
N HIS A 110 11.77 15.04 21.38
CA HIS A 110 11.72 16.50 21.51
C HIS A 110 10.73 16.97 22.60
N LEU A 111 9.62 16.25 22.83
CA LEU A 111 8.66 16.60 23.87
C LEU A 111 9.21 16.42 25.29
N HIS A 112 10.22 15.56 25.47
CA HIS A 112 10.82 15.25 26.76
C HIS A 112 12.09 16.07 27.02
N LYS A 113 12.85 16.38 25.96
CA LYS A 113 14.18 17.01 26.06
C LYS A 113 14.20 18.49 25.68
N ALA A 114 13.09 19.08 25.23
CA ALA A 114 13.08 20.47 24.82
C ALA A 114 13.53 21.40 25.96
N PRO A 115 14.47 22.32 25.71
CA PRO A 115 14.84 23.32 26.70
C PRO A 115 13.68 24.29 26.93
N GLU A 116 13.75 25.05 28.01
CA GLU A 116 12.80 26.12 28.28
C GLU A 116 12.80 27.13 27.11
N GLY A 117 11.61 27.51 26.66
CA GLY A 117 11.44 28.36 25.50
C GLY A 117 10.10 29.05 25.49
N LYS A 118 9.96 30.05 24.61
CA LYS A 118 8.73 30.86 24.48
C LYS A 118 7.55 30.10 23.86
N HIS A 119 7.82 28.97 23.20
CA HIS A 119 6.83 28.21 22.45
C HIS A 119 6.80 26.77 22.94
N GLN A 120 5.61 26.18 22.95
CA GLN A 120 5.41 24.79 23.34
C GLN A 120 6.14 23.84 22.36
N PRO A 121 6.89 22.83 22.85
CA PRO A 121 7.52 21.85 21.99
C PRO A 121 6.47 20.97 21.31
N VAL A 122 6.76 20.55 20.08
CA VAL A 122 5.88 19.71 19.26
C VAL A 122 6.67 18.58 18.59
N ALA A 123 6.12 17.37 18.59
CA ALA A 123 6.68 16.25 17.85
C ALA A 123 6.38 16.42 16.37
N ARG A 124 7.39 16.81 15.59
CA ARG A 124 7.23 17.05 14.14
C ARG A 124 7.52 15.77 13.34
N PRO A 125 6.88 15.60 12.16
CA PRO A 125 7.07 14.42 11.35
C PRO A 125 8.47 14.36 10.74
N ARG A 126 8.99 13.15 10.62
CA ARG A 126 10.25 12.80 9.96
C ARG A 126 10.01 11.65 8.98
N SER A 127 10.72 11.69 7.86
CA SER A 127 10.71 10.61 6.87
C SER A 127 11.44 9.39 7.41
N LEU A 128 10.87 8.20 7.25
CA LEU A 128 11.55 6.94 7.52
C LEU A 128 12.44 6.49 6.35
N ILE A 129 12.31 7.11 5.17
CA ILE A 129 13.20 6.86 4.02
C ILE A 129 14.47 7.70 4.13
N SER A 130 14.31 9.01 4.30
CA SER A 130 15.43 9.96 4.24
C SER A 130 15.94 10.39 5.62
N GLY A 131 15.20 10.14 6.69
CA GLY A 131 15.49 10.66 8.04
C GLY A 131 15.23 12.16 8.20
N ASN A 132 14.96 12.87 7.11
CA ASN A 132 14.78 14.31 7.12
C ASN A 132 13.44 14.73 7.71
N ARG A 133 13.42 15.98 8.21
CA ARG A 133 12.19 16.60 8.70
C ARG A 133 11.20 16.83 7.57
N MET A 134 9.96 16.42 7.78
CA MET A 134 8.87 16.70 6.85
C MET A 134 8.17 18.01 7.24
N ASN A 135 7.82 18.81 6.24
CA ASN A 135 7.01 20.01 6.46
C ASN A 135 5.56 19.66 6.77
N LYS A 136 5.01 18.68 6.04
CA LYS A 136 3.65 18.19 6.19
C LYS A 136 3.57 16.76 5.67
N ILE A 137 2.70 15.95 6.28
CA ILE A 137 2.32 14.63 5.76
C ILE A 137 1.21 14.84 4.72
N GLU A 138 1.44 14.48 3.47
CA GLU A 138 0.46 14.68 2.38
C GLU A 138 -0.46 13.48 2.15
N TRP A 139 0.00 12.27 2.48
CA TRP A 139 -0.76 11.05 2.24
C TRP A 139 -0.38 9.93 3.23
N GLY A 140 -1.23 8.90 3.32
CA GLY A 140 -1.01 7.69 4.12
C GLY A 140 -1.90 6.55 3.63
N GLN A 141 -1.69 5.33 4.17
CA GLN A 141 -2.40 4.11 3.76
C GLN A 141 -3.93 4.26 3.68
N LEU A 142 -4.53 5.04 4.59
CA LEU A 142 -5.97 5.17 4.75
C LEU A 142 -6.60 6.28 3.88
N GLY A 143 -5.80 7.15 3.25
CA GLY A 143 -6.32 8.27 2.44
C GLY A 143 -7.40 9.09 3.16
N ARG A 144 -8.46 9.49 2.43
CA ARG A 144 -9.66 10.12 3.00
C ARG A 144 -10.66 9.06 3.46
N ASN A 145 -10.94 9.02 4.77
CA ASN A 145 -11.81 8.02 5.41
C ASN A 145 -13.30 8.41 5.44
N SER A 146 -13.98 8.42 4.28
CA SER A 146 -15.45 8.60 4.24
C SER A 146 -16.10 7.72 3.16
N GLY A 147 -16.96 6.75 3.55
CA GLY A 147 -17.66 5.84 2.63
C GLY A 147 -17.80 4.38 3.13
N TYR A 148 -18.23 3.48 2.25
CA TYR A 148 -18.35 2.02 2.50
C TYR A 148 -16.98 1.35 2.50
N ARG A 149 -16.73 0.35 3.34
CA ARG A 149 -15.37 -0.19 3.55
C ARG A 149 -15.21 -1.60 3.00
N VAL A 150 -14.14 -1.84 2.25
CA VAL A 150 -13.80 -3.11 1.61
C VAL A 150 -12.48 -3.60 2.19
N CYS A 151 -12.49 -4.77 2.82
CA CYS A 151 -11.25 -5.44 3.23
C CYS A 151 -10.62 -6.14 2.03
N GLN A 152 -9.32 -5.92 1.82
CA GLN A 152 -8.50 -6.68 0.89
C GLN A 152 -7.39 -7.41 1.64
N ALA A 153 -7.28 -8.70 1.38
CA ALA A 153 -6.14 -9.50 1.80
C ALA A 153 -5.34 -9.85 0.54
N ALA A 154 -4.05 -9.50 0.52
CA ALA A 154 -3.10 -10.06 -0.43
C ALA A 154 -2.69 -11.49 -0.03
#